data_AF-A0A6G3BZZ8-F1
#
_entry.id   AF-A0A6G3BZZ8-F1
#
_cell.length_a   1.000
_cell.length_b   1.000
_cell.length_c   1.000
_cell.angle_alpha   90.00
_cell.angle_beta   90.00
_cell.angle_gamma   90.00
#
_symmetry.space_group_name_H-M   'P 1'
#
loop_
_entity.id
_entity.type
_entity.pdbx_description
1 polymer ?
#
loop_
_entity_poly.entity_id
_entity_poly.type
_entity_poly.pdbx_seq_one_letter_code
_entity_poly.pdbx_strand_id
1 'polypeptide(L)'
;LHPNEDVNLGQSTNDVYPTAVKIATVFAVRGLLDAMSVLQDTFARKAVEFRDVLKMGRTQLQDAVPMTLGQEFSAYAVMLDEDRSRLAEAVQLIHEINLGATAIGTGLNAPAGYAESARRHLAVITGLPLVTAANLVEATQDCGAFVQMSGVLKR
;
A
#
# COMPACT_ATOMS: atom_id res chain seq x y z
N LEU A 1 -3.79 32.50 15.44
CA LEU A 1 -3.97 31.16 14.87
C LEU A 1 -5.43 30.76 15.00
N HIS A 2 -6.18 30.84 13.90
CA HIS A 2 -7.56 30.43 13.76
C HIS A 2 -7.65 29.11 12.98
N PRO A 3 -8.37 28.07 13.47
CA PRO A 3 -8.37 26.74 12.84
C PRO A 3 -8.77 26.74 11.37
N ASN A 4 -9.78 27.53 10.99
CA ASN A 4 -10.31 27.53 9.62
C ASN A 4 -9.60 28.52 8.70
N GLU A 5 -9.14 29.65 9.25
CA GLU A 5 -8.61 30.77 8.44
C GLU A 5 -7.10 30.70 8.28
N ASP A 6 -6.40 30.05 9.22
CA ASP A 6 -4.95 29.86 9.17
C ASP A 6 -4.59 28.41 8.85
N VAL A 7 -5.13 27.43 9.60
CA VAL A 7 -4.69 26.02 9.49
C VAL A 7 -5.32 25.32 8.29
N ASN A 8 -6.63 25.50 8.08
CA ASN A 8 -7.39 24.89 6.98
C ASN A 8 -7.57 25.85 5.77
N LEU A 9 -6.71 26.87 5.65
CA LEU A 9 -6.81 27.85 4.58
C LEU A 9 -6.61 27.20 3.21
N GLY A 10 -7.58 27.37 2.31
CA GLY A 10 -7.55 26.80 0.95
C GLY A 10 -7.74 25.29 0.89
N GLN A 11 -8.20 24.68 1.99
CA GLN A 11 -8.37 23.23 2.16
C GLN A 11 -9.83 22.85 2.43
N SER A 12 -10.14 21.58 2.22
CA SER A 12 -11.37 20.94 2.67
C SER A 12 -11.07 19.63 3.37
N THR A 13 -11.99 19.15 4.19
CA THR A 13 -11.94 17.75 4.64
C THR A 13 -11.87 16.80 3.43
N ASN A 14 -12.54 17.12 2.32
CA ASN A 14 -12.69 16.24 1.17
C ASN A 14 -11.42 16.06 0.33
N ASP A 15 -10.38 16.87 0.56
CA ASP A 15 -9.09 16.72 -0.09
C ASP A 15 -7.94 16.47 0.89
N VAL A 16 -8.01 17.04 2.10
CA VAL A 16 -7.03 16.79 3.17
C VAL A 16 -7.17 15.40 3.77
N TYR A 17 -8.39 14.96 4.12
CA TYR A 17 -8.58 13.67 4.78
C TYR A 17 -8.18 12.49 3.87
N PRO A 18 -8.66 12.39 2.61
CA PRO A 18 -8.24 11.31 1.72
C PRO A 18 -6.73 11.31 1.48
N THR A 19 -6.11 12.49 1.31
CA THR A 19 -4.64 12.62 1.16
C THR A 19 -3.91 12.08 2.40
N ALA A 20 -4.35 12.45 3.61
CA ALA A 20 -3.74 11.98 4.85
C ALA A 20 -3.87 10.46 5.02
N VAL A 21 -5.05 9.90 4.73
CA VAL A 21 -5.29 8.45 4.77
C VAL A 21 -4.39 7.73 3.77
N LYS A 22 -4.30 8.22 2.53
CA LYS A 22 -3.42 7.64 1.50
C LYS A 22 -1.96 7.61 1.97
N ILE A 23 -1.44 8.73 2.49
CA ILE A 23 -0.06 8.80 3.01
C ILE A 23 0.14 7.80 4.16
N ALA A 24 -0.79 7.76 5.12
CA ALA A 24 -0.71 6.83 6.24
C ALA A 24 -0.74 5.37 5.77
N THR A 25 -1.57 5.04 4.78
CA THR A 25 -1.63 3.71 4.16
C THR A 25 -0.30 3.34 3.51
N VAL A 26 0.36 4.25 2.79
CA VAL A 26 1.68 3.96 2.20
C VAL A 26 2.70 3.59 3.28
N PHE A 27 2.75 4.34 4.39
CA PHE A 27 3.67 4.01 5.49
C PHE A 27 3.33 2.69 6.19
N ALA A 28 2.05 2.42 6.41
CA ALA A 28 1.61 1.14 6.99
C ALA A 28 1.98 -0.05 6.09
N VAL A 29 1.80 0.09 4.77
CA VAL A 29 2.17 -0.93 3.80
C VAL A 29 3.69 -1.15 3.78
N ARG A 30 4.51 -0.10 3.87
CA ARG A 30 5.97 -0.26 3.98
C ARG A 30 6.35 -1.12 5.19
N GLY A 31 5.79 -0.84 6.36
CA GLY A 31 6.02 -1.65 7.55
C GLY A 31 5.55 -3.10 7.39
N LEU A 32 4.43 -3.33 6.69
CA LEU A 32 3.95 -4.67 6.38
C LEU A 32 4.88 -5.42 5.41
N LEU A 33 5.36 -4.75 4.35
CA LEU A 33 6.31 -5.33 3.39
C LEU A 33 7.63 -5.75 4.08
N ASP A 34 8.12 -4.93 5.02
CA ASP A 34 9.31 -5.26 5.82
C ASP A 34 9.07 -6.51 6.69
N ALA A 35 7.92 -6.57 7.38
CA ALA A 35 7.55 -7.73 8.20
C ALA A 35 7.37 -9.01 7.35
N MET A 36 6.76 -8.91 6.17
CA MET A 36 6.63 -10.01 5.22
C MET A 36 8.00 -10.49 4.75
N SER A 37 8.96 -9.59 4.50
CA SER A 37 10.32 -9.95 4.12
C SER A 37 11.01 -10.78 5.21
N VAL A 38 10.88 -10.37 6.48
CA VAL A 38 11.46 -11.12 7.61
C VAL A 38 10.87 -12.54 7.70
N LEU A 39 9.57 -12.68 7.46
CA LEU A 39 8.90 -13.98 7.49
C LEU A 39 9.32 -14.85 6.29
N GLN A 40 9.37 -14.28 5.09
CA GLN A 40 9.87 -14.93 3.88
C GLN A 40 11.28 -15.48 4.08
N ASP A 41 12.21 -14.65 4.58
CA ASP A 41 13.60 -15.05 4.84
C ASP A 41 13.67 -16.17 5.88
N THR A 42 12.77 -16.14 6.87
CA THR A 42 12.69 -17.19 7.88
C THR A 42 12.23 -18.52 7.29
N PHE A 43 11.19 -18.52 6.44
CA PHE A 43 10.78 -19.73 5.73
C PHE A 43 11.88 -20.24 4.78
N ALA A 44 12.57 -19.35 4.07
CA ALA A 44 13.68 -19.72 3.19
C ALA A 44 14.84 -20.38 3.96
N ARG A 45 15.24 -19.82 5.12
CA ARG A 45 16.25 -20.46 5.98
C ARG A 45 15.80 -21.83 6.49
N LYS A 46 14.54 -21.95 6.91
CA LYS A 46 13.97 -23.23 7.37
C LYS A 46 13.85 -24.25 6.24
N ALA A 47 13.61 -23.80 5.00
CA ALA A 47 13.64 -24.68 3.84
C ALA A 47 15.01 -25.34 3.66
N VAL A 48 16.10 -24.58 3.85
CA VAL A 48 17.48 -25.11 3.81
C VAL A 48 17.76 -26.04 4.99
N GLU A 49 17.36 -25.66 6.20
CA GLU A 49 17.53 -26.48 7.41
C GLU A 49 16.82 -27.84 7.29
N PHE A 50 15.65 -27.87 6.64
CA PHE A 50 14.83 -29.06 6.50
C PHE A 50 14.99 -29.79 5.16
N ARG A 51 16.02 -29.44 4.38
CA ARG A 51 16.22 -29.97 3.02
C ARG A 51 16.27 -31.50 2.96
N ASP A 52 16.81 -32.14 4.01
CA ASP A 52 17.05 -33.59 4.08
C ASP A 52 15.96 -34.34 4.88
N VAL A 53 14.93 -33.64 5.38
CA VAL A 53 13.85 -34.23 6.18
C VAL A 53 12.75 -34.76 5.26
N LEU A 54 12.71 -36.07 5.03
CA LEU A 54 11.64 -36.72 4.25
C LEU A 54 10.32 -36.76 5.01
N LYS A 55 9.22 -36.48 4.31
CA LYS A 55 7.84 -36.57 4.79
C LYS A 55 6.90 -37.09 3.70
N MET A 56 5.72 -37.55 4.09
CA MET A 56 4.62 -37.79 3.14
C MET A 56 3.92 -36.47 2.79
N GLY A 57 3.81 -36.19 1.50
CA GLY A 57 2.91 -35.16 0.99
C GLY A 57 1.45 -35.58 1.15
N ARG A 58 0.55 -34.60 1.25
CA ARG A 58 -0.91 -34.85 1.32
C ARG A 58 -1.67 -34.02 0.32
N THR A 59 -2.61 -34.65 -0.37
CA THR A 59 -3.57 -33.99 -1.27
C THR A 59 -4.97 -34.41 -0.85
N GLN A 60 -5.90 -33.45 -0.73
CA GLN A 60 -7.22 -33.72 -0.14
C GLN A 60 -7.15 -34.39 1.25
N LEU A 61 -6.10 -34.07 2.02
CA LEU A 61 -5.76 -34.68 3.32
C LEU A 61 -5.44 -36.18 3.29
N GLN A 62 -5.35 -36.79 2.10
CA GLN A 62 -4.92 -38.19 1.93
C GLN A 62 -3.43 -38.26 1.61
N ASP A 63 -2.79 -39.35 1.98
CA ASP A 63 -1.38 -39.62 1.67
C ASP A 63 -1.16 -39.67 0.15
N ALA A 64 -0.14 -38.96 -0.31
CA ALA A 64 0.19 -38.84 -1.74
C ALA A 64 1.54 -39.51 -2.05
N VAL A 65 2.58 -38.71 -2.33
CA VAL A 65 3.94 -39.18 -2.61
C VAL A 65 4.95 -38.51 -1.66
N PRO A 66 6.14 -39.09 -1.46
CA PRO A 66 7.18 -38.49 -0.63
C PRO A 66 7.65 -37.13 -1.14
N MET A 67 8.01 -36.25 -0.21
CA MET A 67 8.66 -34.96 -0.45
C MET A 67 9.56 -34.61 0.74
N THR A 68 10.35 -33.54 0.67
CA THR A 68 11.07 -33.03 1.84
C THR A 68 10.29 -31.91 2.52
N LEU A 69 10.44 -31.78 3.83
CA LEU A 69 9.90 -30.65 4.58
C LEU A 69 10.54 -29.33 4.08
N GLY A 70 11.79 -29.39 3.60
CA GLY A 70 12.42 -28.27 2.91
C GLY A 70 11.68 -27.81 1.65
N GLN A 71 11.20 -28.72 0.80
CA GLN A 71 10.38 -28.38 -0.37
C GLN A 71 9.09 -27.65 0.02
N GLU A 72 8.42 -28.11 1.08
CA GLU A 72 7.19 -27.47 1.58
C GLU A 72 7.45 -26.06 2.12
N PHE A 73 8.50 -25.88 2.93
CA PHE A 73 8.87 -24.56 3.45
C PHE A 73 9.36 -23.61 2.35
N SER A 74 10.02 -24.13 1.32
CA SER A 74 10.39 -23.35 0.14
C SER A 74 9.14 -22.81 -0.57
N ALA A 75 8.06 -23.59 -0.66
CA ALA A 75 6.81 -23.14 -1.24
C ALA A 75 6.18 -22.00 -0.43
N TYR A 76 6.23 -22.06 0.92
CA TYR A 76 5.76 -20.97 1.79
C TYR A 76 6.53 -19.66 1.55
N ALA A 77 7.85 -19.74 1.40
CA ALA A 77 8.68 -18.57 1.09
C ALA A 77 8.31 -17.95 -0.27
N VAL A 78 8.07 -18.78 -1.29
CA VAL A 78 7.65 -18.31 -2.63
C VAL A 78 6.28 -17.63 -2.58
N MET A 79 5.30 -18.22 -1.89
CA MET A 79 3.96 -17.62 -1.77
C MET A 79 4.02 -16.22 -1.15
N LEU A 80 4.80 -16.04 -0.07
CA LEU A 80 4.98 -14.72 0.53
C LEU A 80 5.68 -13.71 -0.38
N ASP A 81 6.64 -14.14 -1.19
CA ASP A 81 7.32 -13.25 -2.14
C ASP A 81 6.36 -12.74 -3.23
N GLU A 82 5.50 -13.63 -3.73
CA GLU A 82 4.46 -13.28 -4.69
C GLU A 82 3.48 -12.27 -4.09
N ASP A 83 2.97 -12.51 -2.88
CA ASP A 83 2.02 -11.61 -2.23
C ASP A 83 2.66 -10.26 -1.87
N ARG A 84 3.91 -10.27 -1.41
CA ARG A 84 4.70 -9.05 -1.16
C ARG A 84 4.83 -8.21 -2.44
N SER A 85 5.12 -8.86 -3.56
CA SER A 85 5.24 -8.19 -4.86
C SER A 85 3.92 -7.56 -5.30
N ARG A 86 2.80 -8.26 -5.13
CA ARG A 86 1.46 -7.73 -5.45
C ARG A 86 1.08 -6.54 -4.57
N LEU A 87 1.42 -6.59 -3.28
CA LEU A 87 1.19 -5.49 -2.36
C LEU A 87 2.02 -4.25 -2.75
N ALA A 88 3.28 -4.45 -3.14
CA ALA A 88 4.17 -3.37 -3.59
C ALA A 88 3.71 -2.71 -4.90
N GLU A 89 3.09 -3.47 -5.81
CA GLU A 89 2.44 -2.95 -7.02
C GLU A 89 1.19 -2.14 -6.66
N ALA A 90 0.30 -2.70 -5.83
CA ALA A 90 -0.97 -2.06 -5.48
C ALA A 90 -0.78 -0.71 -4.77
N VAL A 91 0.27 -0.58 -3.95
CA VAL A 91 0.51 0.66 -3.18
C VAL A 91 0.93 1.83 -4.07
N GLN A 92 1.36 1.58 -5.30
CA GLN A 92 1.67 2.65 -6.25
C GLN A 92 0.42 3.51 -6.54
N LEU A 93 -0.76 2.91 -6.62
CA LEU A 93 -2.03 3.62 -6.86
C LEU A 93 -2.42 4.56 -5.70
N ILE A 94 -1.93 4.28 -4.50
CA ILE A 94 -2.21 5.10 -3.31
C ILE A 94 -1.42 6.43 -3.34
N HIS A 95 -0.35 6.54 -4.15
CA HIS A 95 0.46 7.76 -4.24
C HIS A 95 -0.23 8.90 -5.00
N GLU A 96 -1.31 8.60 -5.73
CA GLU A 96 -2.14 9.63 -6.36
C GLU A 96 -3.07 10.29 -5.33
N ILE A 97 -2.95 11.61 -5.17
CA ILE A 97 -3.70 12.40 -4.17
C ILE A 97 -4.56 13.49 -4.83
N ASN A 98 -5.60 13.92 -4.12
CA ASN A 98 -6.50 14.99 -4.58
C ASN A 98 -6.30 16.33 -3.85
N LEU A 99 -5.25 16.51 -3.04
CA LEU A 99 -5.03 17.77 -2.33
C LEU A 99 -5.04 19.00 -3.27
N GLY A 100 -5.86 19.99 -2.93
CA GLY A 100 -6.15 21.14 -3.79
C GLY A 100 -7.45 21.00 -4.60
N ALA A 101 -8.13 19.85 -4.53
CA ALA A 101 -9.49 19.64 -5.01
C ALA A 101 -10.53 20.50 -4.27
N THR A 102 -10.21 20.85 -3.02
CA THR A 102 -11.12 21.48 -2.06
C THR A 102 -12.42 20.69 -1.89
N ALA A 103 -13.57 21.35 -1.90
CA ALA A 103 -14.82 20.74 -1.47
C ALA A 103 -15.32 19.61 -2.39
N ILE A 104 -15.17 19.77 -3.72
CA ILE A 104 -15.78 18.87 -4.72
C ILE A 104 -14.90 18.62 -5.94
N GLY A 105 -13.60 18.95 -5.88
CA GLY A 105 -12.68 18.76 -7.00
C GLY A 105 -12.52 19.93 -7.95
N THR A 106 -13.24 21.03 -7.75
CA THR A 106 -13.14 22.22 -8.61
C THR A 106 -11.95 23.12 -8.27
N GLY A 107 -11.33 22.92 -7.10
CA GLY A 107 -10.26 23.80 -6.61
C GLY A 107 -10.75 25.17 -6.15
N LEU A 108 -12.07 25.37 -5.99
CA LEU A 108 -12.61 26.65 -5.51
C LEU A 108 -12.02 26.98 -4.13
N ASN A 109 -11.61 28.24 -3.94
CA ASN A 109 -10.92 28.78 -2.76
C ASN A 109 -9.46 28.30 -2.58
N ALA A 110 -8.92 27.45 -3.44
CA ALA A 110 -7.48 27.22 -3.50
C ALA A 110 -6.83 28.28 -4.42
N PRO A 111 -5.79 29.00 -3.97
CA PRO A 111 -5.04 29.90 -4.83
C PRO A 111 -4.42 29.19 -6.03
N ALA A 112 -4.23 29.90 -7.14
CA ALA A 112 -3.55 29.36 -8.31
C ALA A 112 -2.15 28.84 -7.92
N GLY A 113 -1.83 27.61 -8.34
CA GLY A 113 -0.56 26.95 -8.00
C GLY A 113 -0.52 26.29 -6.61
N TYR A 114 -1.60 26.38 -5.82
CA TYR A 114 -1.66 25.76 -4.48
C TYR A 114 -1.42 24.26 -4.52
N ALA A 115 -2.18 23.51 -5.35
CA ALA A 115 -2.11 22.05 -5.40
C ALA A 115 -0.69 21.54 -5.69
N GLU A 116 -0.02 22.14 -6.68
CA GLU A 116 1.35 21.78 -7.06
C GLU A 116 2.36 22.15 -5.96
N SER A 117 2.21 23.34 -5.36
CA SER A 117 3.06 23.73 -4.25
C SER A 117 2.88 22.81 -3.04
N ALA A 118 1.65 22.50 -2.67
CA ALA A 118 1.32 21.63 -1.55
C ALA A 118 1.85 20.21 -1.76
N ARG A 119 1.61 19.62 -2.94
CA ARG A 119 2.17 18.31 -3.34
C ARG A 119 3.69 18.28 -3.23
N ARG A 120 4.37 19.30 -3.75
CA ARG A 120 5.84 19.39 -3.70
C ARG A 120 6.36 19.44 -2.26
N HIS A 121 5.75 20.25 -1.39
CA HIS A 121 6.16 20.29 0.02
C HIS A 121 5.84 18.98 0.75
N LEU A 122 4.69 18.36 0.49
CA LEU A 122 4.36 17.05 1.05
C LEU A 122 5.34 15.96 0.60
N ALA A 123 5.72 15.93 -0.67
CA ALA A 123 6.71 14.98 -1.19
C ALA A 123 8.07 15.14 -0.48
N VAL A 124 8.49 16.39 -0.21
CA VAL A 124 9.72 16.67 0.55
C VAL A 124 9.61 16.21 2.02
N ILE A 125 8.50 16.52 2.68
CA ILE A 125 8.28 16.17 4.10
C ILE A 125 8.20 14.65 4.30
N THR A 126 7.49 13.96 3.41
CA THR A 126 7.18 12.54 3.55
C THR A 126 8.20 11.62 2.87
N GLY A 127 8.98 12.14 1.90
CA GLY A 127 9.83 11.33 1.03
C GLY A 127 9.03 10.41 0.10
N LEU A 128 7.74 10.67 -0.12
CA LEU A 128 6.87 9.88 -1.00
C LEU A 128 6.78 10.51 -2.39
N PRO A 129 6.77 9.70 -3.48
CA PRO A 129 6.59 10.18 -4.84
C PRO A 129 5.11 10.50 -5.14
N LEU A 130 4.54 11.47 -4.41
CA LEU A 130 3.13 11.85 -4.54
C LEU A 130 2.85 12.54 -5.89
N VAL A 131 1.74 12.15 -6.52
CA VAL A 131 1.25 12.71 -7.78
C VAL A 131 -0.14 13.30 -7.57
N THR A 132 -0.43 14.45 -8.20
CA THR A 132 -1.79 15.01 -8.19
C THR A 132 -2.62 14.27 -9.22
N ALA A 133 -3.84 13.87 -8.84
CA ALA A 133 -4.77 13.19 -9.75
C ALA A 133 -5.05 14.03 -10.99
N ALA A 134 -5.17 13.37 -12.14
CA ALA A 134 -5.44 14.03 -13.42
C ALA A 134 -6.81 14.74 -13.46
N ASN A 135 -7.78 14.22 -12.69
CA ASN A 135 -9.10 14.82 -12.54
C ASN A 135 -9.51 14.86 -11.08
N LEU A 136 -9.50 16.05 -10.49
CA LEU A 136 -9.80 16.25 -9.08
C LEU A 136 -11.28 16.03 -8.71
N VAL A 137 -12.21 16.19 -9.65
CA VAL A 137 -13.65 15.93 -9.43
C VAL A 137 -13.93 14.43 -9.32
N GLU A 138 -13.24 13.64 -10.12
CA GLU A 138 -13.29 12.17 -10.03
C GLU A 138 -12.57 11.69 -8.77
N ALA A 139 -11.34 12.16 -8.52
CA ALA A 139 -10.54 11.69 -7.39
C ALA A 139 -11.13 12.03 -6.00
N THR A 140 -12.04 13.01 -5.91
CA THR A 140 -12.70 13.39 -4.64
C THR A 140 -13.77 12.38 -4.20
N GLN A 141 -14.33 11.61 -5.13
CA GLN A 141 -15.32 10.56 -4.84
C GLN A 141 -14.75 9.15 -5.00
N ASP A 142 -13.55 9.01 -5.57
CA ASP A 142 -12.94 7.71 -5.84
C ASP A 142 -12.34 7.05 -4.59
N CYS A 143 -12.77 5.81 -4.35
CA CYS A 143 -12.24 4.90 -3.34
C CYS A 143 -11.61 3.64 -3.96
N GLY A 144 -11.52 3.56 -5.30
CA GLY A 144 -11.11 2.38 -6.05
C GLY A 144 -9.73 1.87 -5.67
N ALA A 145 -8.76 2.77 -5.47
CA ALA A 145 -7.42 2.40 -5.04
C ALA A 145 -7.40 1.66 -3.69
N PHE A 146 -8.25 2.07 -2.72
CA PHE A 146 -8.37 1.38 -1.44
C PHE A 146 -9.06 0.01 -1.57
N VAL A 147 -10.06 -0.11 -2.45
CA VAL A 147 -10.73 -1.39 -2.72
C VAL A 147 -9.76 -2.38 -3.34
N GLN A 148 -8.94 -1.94 -4.30
CA GLN A 148 -7.91 -2.78 -4.91
C GLN A 148 -6.86 -3.21 -3.88
N MET A 149 -6.38 -2.29 -3.04
CA MET A 149 -5.47 -2.59 -1.95
C MET A 149 -6.03 -3.64 -1.00
N SER A 150 -7.28 -3.47 -0.57
CA SER A 150 -7.99 -4.43 0.28
C SER A 150 -8.13 -5.79 -0.38
N GLY A 151 -8.39 -5.83 -1.69
CA GLY A 151 -8.41 -7.06 -2.48
C GLY A 151 -7.08 -7.80 -2.48
N VAL A 152 -5.96 -7.07 -2.57
CA VAL A 152 -4.61 -7.64 -2.50
C VAL A 152 -4.27 -8.13 -1.09
N LEU A 153 -4.67 -7.39 -0.05
CA LEU A 153 -4.46 -7.81 1.35
C LEU A 153 -5.25 -9.07 1.74
N LYS A 154 -6.37 -9.33 1.06
CA LYS A 154 -7.24 -10.50 1.32
C LYS A 154 -6.74 -11.78 0.67
N ARG A 155 -5.96 -11.67 -0.41
CA ARG A 155 -5.42 -12.80 -1.17
C ARG A 155 -4.57 -13.71 -0.27
#